data_AF-A0A8J8PK94-F1
#
_entry.id   AF-A0A8J8PK94-F1
#
_cell.length_a   1.000
_cell.length_b   1.000
_cell.length_c   1.000
_cell.angle_alpha   90.00
_cell.angle_beta   90.00
_cell.angle_gamma   90.00
#
_symmetry.space_group_name_H-M   'P 1'
#
loop_
_entity.id
_entity.type
_entity.pdbx_description
1 polymer ?
#
loop_
_entity_poly.entity_id
_entity_poly.type
_entity_poly.pdbx_seq_one_letter_code
_entity_poly.pdbx_strand_id
1 'polypeptide(L)' 'MANDQIINELYRVIVDRIEKKPNNSYTVEIVSKGKGYVARKVGEESVEVIVASLAESRERFISE' A
#
# COMPACT_ATOMS: atom_id res chain seq x y z
N MET A 1 2.33 4.71 19.87
CA MET A 1 2.83 3.50 20.56
C MET A 1 2.24 2.21 20.01
N ALA A 2 0.91 1.97 20.04
CA ALA A 2 0.32 0.76 19.43
C ALA A 2 0.28 0.80 17.89
N ASN A 3 -0.07 1.94 17.29
CA ASN A 3 -0.09 2.09 15.82
C ASN A 3 1.30 1.91 15.20
N ASP A 4 2.35 2.40 15.86
CA ASP A 4 3.72 2.26 15.39
C ASP A 4 4.14 0.79 15.33
N GLN A 5 3.65 -0.04 16.27
CA GLN A 5 3.92 -1.48 16.25
C GLN A 5 3.29 -2.16 15.04
N ILE A 6 2.02 -1.83 14.73
CA ILE A 6 1.30 -2.40 13.59
C ILE A 6 1.96 -2.00 12.27
N ILE A 7 2.33 -0.73 12.10
CA ILE A 7 3.00 -0.26 10.88
C ILE A 7 4.38 -0.91 10.70
N ASN A 8 5.13 -1.07 11.80
CA ASN A 8 6.42 -1.76 11.74
C ASN A 8 6.27 -3.25 11.41
N GLU A 9 5.24 -3.92 11.91
CA GLU A 9 4.93 -5.31 11.56
C GLU A 9 4.56 -5.43 10.08
N LEU A 10 3.67 -4.56 9.58
CA LEU A 10 3.29 -4.54 8.17
C LEU A 10 4.51 -4.32 7.26
N TYR A 11 5.41 -3.40 7.63
CA TYR A 11 6.66 -3.18 6.90
C TYR A 11 7.52 -4.45 6.84
N ARG A 12 7.68 -5.17 7.96
CA ARG A 12 8.41 -6.45 7.99
C ARG A 12 7.75 -7.49 7.08
N VAL A 13 6.43 -7.60 7.08
CA VAL A 13 5.68 -8.51 6.19
C VAL A 13 5.90 -8.16 4.72
N ILE A 14 5.92 -6.87 4.36
CA ILE A 14 6.18 -6.43 2.99
C ILE A 14 7.61 -6.81 2.56
N VAL A 15 8.61 -6.54 3.39
CA VAL A 15 10.01 -6.91 3.12
C VAL A 15 10.16 -8.43 2.97
N ASP A 16 9.58 -9.21 3.89
CA ASP A 16 9.62 -10.68 3.86
C ASP A 16 9.01 -11.25 2.57
N ARG A 17 7.90 -10.67 2.08
CA ARG A 17 7.29 -11.07 0.81
C ARG A 17 8.17 -10.74 -0.39
N ILE A 18 8.83 -9.58 -0.39
CA ILE A 18 9.75 -9.19 -1.47
C ILE A 18 10.93 -10.17 -1.55
N GLU A 19 11.46 -10.60 -0.40
CA GLU A 19 12.57 -11.53 -0.31
C GLU A 19 12.17 -12.96 -0.69
N LYS A 20 11.11 -13.50 -0.08
CA LYS A 20 10.67 -14.90 -0.26
C LYS A 20 9.91 -15.16 -1.56
N LYS A 21 9.42 -14.10 -2.22
CA LYS A 21 8.68 -14.15 -3.49
C LYS A 21 7.57 -15.22 -3.52
N PRO A 22 6.64 -15.25 -2.55
CA PRO A 22 5.57 -16.24 -2.55
C PRO A 22 4.68 -16.09 -3.80
N ASN A 23 4.17 -17.22 -4.30
CA ASN A 23 3.23 -17.25 -5.42
C ASN A 23 1.97 -16.43 -5.10
N ASN A 24 1.39 -15.78 -6.12
CA ASN A 24 0.18 -14.96 -6.01
C ASN A 24 0.27 -13.77 -5.03
N SER A 25 1.48 -13.25 -4.77
CA SER A 25 1.64 -12.06 -3.94
C SER A 25 1.56 -10.78 -4.77
N TYR A 26 0.58 -9.94 -4.45
CA TYR A 26 0.44 -8.62 -5.06
C TYR A 26 1.65 -7.71 -4.79
N THR A 27 2.24 -7.79 -3.59
CA THR A 27 3.49 -7.08 -3.25
C THR A 27 4.61 -7.46 -4.22
N VAL A 28 4.78 -8.76 -4.50
CA VAL A 28 5.80 -9.24 -5.45
C VAL A 28 5.48 -8.75 -6.86
N GLU A 29 4.21 -8.80 -7.26
CA GLU A 29 3.77 -8.31 -8.57
C GLU A 29 4.12 -6.83 -8.80
N ILE A 30 3.72 -5.94 -7.88
CA ILE A 30 4.01 -4.50 -8.01
C ILE A 30 5.53 -4.24 -8.03
N VAL A 31 6.27 -4.82 -7.08
CA VAL A 31 7.71 -4.55 -6.95
C VAL A 31 8.49 -5.09 -8.16
N SER A 32 8.05 -6.20 -8.75
CA SER A 32 8.64 -6.75 -9.97
C SER A 32 8.55 -5.81 -11.18
N LYS A 33 7.55 -4.91 -11.20
CA LYS A 33 7.37 -3.87 -12.23
C LYS A 33 8.27 -2.65 -12.04
N GLY A 34 9.07 -2.64 -10.96
CA GLY A 34 10.10 -1.63 -10.71
C GLY A 34 9.60 -0.36 -10.01
N LYS A 35 10.56 0.49 -9.61
CA LYS A 35 10.33 1.68 -8.77
C LYS A 35 9.35 2.68 -9.39
N GLY A 36 9.39 2.88 -10.71
CA GLY A 36 8.47 3.78 -11.40
C GLY A 36 7.01 3.34 -11.28
N TYR A 37 6.74 2.04 -11.36
CA TYR A 37 5.40 1.49 -11.19
C TYR A 37 4.91 1.63 -9.74
N VAL A 38 5.78 1.36 -8.76
CA VAL A 38 5.48 1.56 -7.33
C VAL A 38 5.11 3.02 -7.06
N ALA A 39 5.92 3.97 -7.54
CA ALA A 39 5.66 5.41 -7.37
C ALA A 39 4.34 5.85 -8.01
N ARG A 40 4.02 5.30 -9.19
CA ARG A 40 2.73 5.55 -9.85
C ARG A 40 1.55 5.08 -9.00
N LYS A 41 1.62 3.88 -8.41
CA LYS A 41 0.57 3.38 -7.50
C LYS A 41 0.39 4.29 -6.29
N VAL A 42 1.47 4.79 -5.68
CA VAL A 42 1.37 5.77 -4.59
C VAL A 42 0.66 7.05 -5.04
N GLY A 43 0.94 7.53 -6.26
CA GLY A 43 0.25 8.68 -6.84
C GLY A 43 -1.23 8.43 -7.11
N GLU A 44 -1.60 7.24 -7.61
CA GLU A 44 -3.01 6.82 -7.79
C GLU A 44 -3.78 6.88 -6.47
N GLU A 45 -3.29 6.18 -5.43
CA GLU A 45 -3.97 6.19 -4.12
C GLU A 45 -4.03 7.59 -3.50
N SER A 46 -3.00 8.42 -3.69
CA SER A 46 -3.03 9.81 -3.21
C SER A 46 -4.17 10.63 -3.81
N VAL A 47 -4.49 10.40 -5.10
CA VAL A 47 -5.63 11.05 -5.75
C VAL A 47 -6.94 10.48 -5.23
N GLU A 48 -7.02 9.15 -5.04
CA GLU A 48 -8.22 8.48 -4.49
C GLU A 48 -8.53 8.98 -3.07
N VAL A 49 -7.53 9.12 -2.19
CA VAL A 49 -7.66 9.72 -0.85
C VAL A 49 -8.26 11.13 -0.92
N ILE A 50 -7.75 11.98 -1.80
CA ILE A 50 -8.22 13.37 -1.94
C ILE A 50 -9.69 13.37 -2.40
N VAL A 51 -10.03 12.59 -3.42
CA VAL A 51 -11.40 12.50 -3.93
C VAL A 51 -12.34 11.96 -2.86
N ALA A 52 -11.95 10.88 -2.17
CA ALA A 52 -12.75 10.27 -1.12
C ALA A 52 -13.02 11.25 0.03
N SER A 53 -12.03 12.06 0.40
CA SER A 53 -12.17 13.09 1.45
C SER A 53 -13.18 14.19 1.11
N LEU A 54 -13.40 14.47 -0.19
CA LEU A 54 -14.26 15.56 -0.67
C LEU A 54 -15.65 15.09 -1.06
N ALA A 55 -15.79 13.84 -1.50
CA ALA A 55 -16.97 13.40 -2.24
C ALA A 55 -17.51 12.01 -1.85
N GLU A 56 -16.84 11.25 -0.98
CA GLU A 56 -17.24 9.88 -0.64
C GLU A 56 -17.51 9.68 0.86
N SER A 57 -17.81 8.45 1.27
CA SER A 57 -18.11 8.15 2.67
C SER A 57 -16.84 8.20 3.53
N ARG A 58 -17.03 8.39 4.85
CA ARG A 58 -15.93 8.36 5.81
C ARG A 58 -15.18 7.03 5.79
N GLU A 59 -15.90 5.93 5.58
CA GLU A 59 -15.33 4.58 5.49
C GLU A 59 -14.42 4.46 4.27
N ARG A 60 -14.85 5.01 3.13
CA ARG A 60 -14.05 5.03 1.90
C ARG A 60 -12.82 5.92 2.07
N PHE A 61 -12.97 7.11 2.65
CA PHE A 61 -11.82 7.97 2.94
C PHE A 61 -10.78 7.32 3.88
N ILE A 62 -11.22 6.49 4.83
CA ILE A 62 -10.29 5.76 5.73
C ILE A 62 -9.61 4.58 5.02
N SER A 63 -10.21 4.02 3.97
CA SER A 63 -9.65 2.87 3.25
C SER A 63 -8.61 3.23 2.20
N GLU A 64 -8.65 4.47 1.68
CA GLU A 64 -7.64 5.00 0.76
C GLU A 64 -6.39 5.50 1.53
#